data_AF-A0A951MLL4-F1
#
_entry.id   AF-A0A951MLL4-F1
#
_cell.length_a   1.000
_cell.length_b   1.000
_cell.length_c   1.000
_cell.angle_alpha   90.00
_cell.angle_beta   90.00
_cell.angle_gamma   90.00
#
_symmetry.space_group_name_H-M   'P 1'
#
loop_
_entity.id
_entity.type
_entity.pdbx_description
1 polymer ?
#
loop_
_entity_poly.entity_id
_entity_poly.type
_entity_poly.pdbx_seq_one_letter_code
_entity_poly.pdbx_strand_id
1 'polypeptide(L)'
;MKSQRGFTLIELLVASAIFAVVATLSYGGYIAILKQYDGTRTVQQRLQEIRRAVTLLERDLLQVADRPIREAFQGEMQPALRGGVDQMLPLELTRGGWRNPAGLRRSNLQRVAWQLSENKLQRLHW
;
A
#
# COMPACT_ATOMS: atom_id res chain seq x y z
N MET A 1 9.62 67.87 -25.54
CA MET A 1 9.97 66.82 -24.54
C MET A 1 8.73 66.54 -23.71
N LYS A 2 8.17 65.32 -23.74
CA LYS A 2 7.00 64.98 -22.91
C LYS A 2 7.47 64.75 -21.47
N SER A 3 6.98 65.52 -20.51
CA SER A 3 7.25 65.32 -19.09
C SER A 3 6.68 63.98 -18.64
N GLN A 4 7.55 63.09 -18.14
CA GLN A 4 7.11 61.88 -17.45
C GLN A 4 6.44 62.27 -16.13
N ARG A 5 5.17 61.89 -15.96
CA ARG A 5 4.46 62.04 -14.69
C ARG A 5 4.87 60.87 -13.79
N GLY A 6 5.34 61.18 -12.58
CA GLY A 6 5.66 60.19 -11.55
C GLY A 6 4.39 59.63 -10.89
N PHE A 7 4.56 58.57 -10.11
CA PHE A 7 3.48 57.96 -9.34
C PHE A 7 3.00 58.85 -8.20
N THR A 8 1.70 58.85 -7.97
CA THR A 8 1.09 59.45 -6.78
C THR A 8 1.16 58.49 -5.59
N LEU A 9 1.11 59.05 -4.38
CA LEU A 9 1.02 58.25 -3.15
C LEU A 9 -0.19 57.31 -3.17
N ILE A 10 -1.32 57.77 -3.72
CA ILE A 10 -2.55 56.99 -3.77
C ILE A 10 -2.45 55.82 -4.75
N GLU A 11 -1.77 55.97 -5.88
CA GLU A 11 -1.51 54.84 -6.79
C GLU A 11 -0.65 53.76 -6.14
N LEU A 12 0.37 54.16 -5.36
CA LEU A 12 1.24 53.21 -4.67
C LEU A 12 0.52 52.49 -3.52
N LEU A 13 -0.37 53.19 -2.81
CA LEU A 13 -1.26 52.59 -1.81
C LEU A 13 -2.26 51.61 -2.45
N VAL A 14 -2.89 51.98 -3.55
CA VAL A 14 -3.83 51.09 -4.25
C VAL A 14 -3.11 49.87 -4.82
N ALA A 15 -1.93 50.06 -5.43
CA ALA A 15 -1.13 48.97 -5.97
C ALA A 15 -0.68 47.99 -4.87
N SER A 16 -0.21 48.50 -3.72
CA SER A 16 0.18 47.65 -2.59
C SER A 16 -1.00 46.92 -1.94
N ALA A 17 -2.17 47.55 -1.86
CA ALA A 17 -3.38 46.91 -1.36
C ALA A 17 -3.83 45.74 -2.27
N ILE A 18 -3.86 45.96 -3.59
CA ILE A 18 -4.18 44.91 -4.57
C ILE A 18 -3.14 43.79 -4.49
N PHE A 19 -1.85 44.14 -4.44
CA PHE A 19 -0.78 43.16 -4.31
C PHE A 19 -0.91 42.31 -3.04
N ALA A 20 -1.21 42.92 -1.90
CA ALA A 20 -1.42 42.20 -0.64
C ALA A 20 -2.58 41.21 -0.73
N VAL A 21 -3.71 41.60 -1.34
CA VAL A 21 -4.86 40.72 -1.57
C VAL A 21 -4.47 39.54 -2.47
N VAL A 22 -3.85 39.81 -3.61
CA VAL A 22 -3.43 38.77 -4.56
C VAL A 22 -2.42 37.82 -3.93
N ALA A 23 -1.43 38.33 -3.19
CA ALA A 23 -0.43 37.54 -2.50
C ALA A 23 -1.08 36.62 -1.45
N THR A 24 -2.04 37.15 -0.69
CA THR A 24 -2.76 36.36 0.33
C THR A 24 -3.58 35.23 -0.30
N LEU A 25 -4.32 35.53 -1.37
CA LEU A 25 -5.09 34.51 -2.11
C LEU A 25 -4.19 33.44 -2.72
N SER A 26 -3.07 33.85 -3.32
CA SER A 26 -2.10 32.94 -3.94
C SER A 26 -1.46 32.01 -2.91
N TYR A 27 -1.07 32.55 -1.75
CA TYR A 27 -0.51 31.76 -0.65
C TYR A 27 -1.55 30.79 -0.07
N GLY A 28 -2.80 31.24 0.11
CA GLY A 28 -3.91 30.38 0.54
C GLY A 28 -4.16 29.23 -0.44
N GLY A 29 -4.18 29.51 -1.74
CA GLY A 29 -4.31 28.50 -2.79
C GLY A 29 -3.16 27.47 -2.79
N TYR A 30 -1.92 27.92 -2.59
CA TYR A 30 -0.76 27.04 -2.46
C TYR A 30 -0.89 26.07 -1.28
N ILE A 31 -1.29 26.56 -0.11
CA ILE A 31 -1.50 25.71 1.07
C ILE A 31 -2.64 24.72 0.86
N ALA A 32 -3.73 25.12 0.18
CA ALA A 32 -4.84 24.23 -0.14
C ALA A 32 -4.39 23.06 -1.04
N ILE A 33 -3.58 23.36 -2.05
CA ILE A 33 -3.00 22.35 -2.95
C ILE A 33 -2.12 21.36 -2.17
N LEU A 34 -1.23 21.86 -1.30
CA LEU A 34 -0.36 20.99 -0.48
C LEU A 34 -1.18 20.04 0.41
N LYS A 35 -2.21 20.56 1.09
CA LYS A 35 -3.11 19.74 1.92
C LYS A 35 -3.84 18.67 1.11
N GLN A 36 -4.24 18.99 -0.12
CA GLN A 36 -4.89 18.04 -1.02
C GLN A 36 -3.95 16.92 -1.48
N TYR A 37 -2.68 17.25 -1.76
CA TYR A 37 -1.66 16.25 -2.08
C TYR A 37 -1.44 15.26 -0.92
N ASP A 38 -1.35 15.75 0.31
CA ASP A 38 -1.15 14.90 1.49
C ASP A 38 -2.34 13.96 1.75
N GLY A 39 -3.57 14.48 1.71
CA GLY A 39 -4.78 13.66 1.92
C GLY A 39 -4.92 12.55 0.87
N THR A 40 -4.59 12.85 -0.38
CA THR A 40 -4.67 11.86 -1.48
C THR A 40 -3.64 10.75 -1.32
N ARG A 41 -2.42 11.07 -0.83
CA ARG A 41 -1.32 10.12 -0.71
C ARG A 41 -1.60 9.01 0.30
N THR A 42 -2.18 9.32 1.46
CA THR A 42 -2.51 8.31 2.48
C THR A 42 -3.53 7.30 1.99
N VAL A 43 -4.59 7.77 1.31
CA VAL A 43 -5.62 6.89 0.73
C VAL A 43 -5.03 5.99 -0.36
N GLN A 44 -4.18 6.55 -1.23
CA GLN A 44 -3.48 5.78 -2.26
C GLN A 44 -2.58 4.69 -1.66
N GLN A 45 -1.82 5.01 -0.62
CA GLN A 45 -0.97 4.03 0.07
C GLN A 45 -1.80 2.89 0.66
N ARG A 46 -2.91 3.21 1.34
CA ARG A 46 -3.80 2.20 1.93
C ARG A 46 -4.41 1.29 0.87
N LEU A 47 -4.87 1.84 -0.25
CA LEU A 47 -5.41 1.05 -1.37
C LEU A 47 -4.34 0.15 -2.00
N GLN A 48 -3.09 0.64 -2.12
CA GLN A 48 -1.98 -0.17 -2.62
C GLN A 48 -1.67 -1.35 -1.70
N GLU A 49 -1.68 -1.15 -0.37
CA GLU A 49 -1.51 -2.24 0.61
C GLU A 49 -2.60 -3.30 0.47
N ILE A 50 -3.87 -2.89 0.40
CA ILE A 50 -5.01 -3.81 0.24
C ILE A 50 -4.87 -4.58 -1.08
N ARG A 51 -4.60 -3.89 -2.19
CA ARG A 51 -4.44 -4.52 -3.49
C ARG A 51 -3.30 -5.55 -3.49
N ARG A 52 -2.17 -5.23 -2.86
CA ARG A 52 -1.05 -6.17 -2.70
C ARG A 52 -1.46 -7.40 -1.90
N ALA A 53 -2.14 -7.21 -0.77
CA ALA A 53 -2.61 -8.31 0.08
C ALA A 53 -3.56 -9.24 -0.68
N VAL A 54 -4.59 -8.68 -1.34
CA VAL A 54 -5.55 -9.44 -2.14
C VAL A 54 -4.86 -10.19 -3.28
N THR A 55 -3.93 -9.54 -3.99
CA THR A 55 -3.20 -10.18 -5.11
C THR A 55 -2.34 -11.36 -4.63
N LEU A 56 -1.71 -11.22 -3.46
CA LEU A 56 -0.91 -12.31 -2.87
C LEU A 56 -1.81 -13.48 -2.43
N LEU A 57 -2.92 -13.17 -1.78
CA LEU A 57 -3.90 -14.17 -1.33
C LEU A 57 -4.51 -14.92 -2.53
N GLU A 58 -4.94 -14.20 -3.56
CA GLU A 58 -5.46 -14.78 -4.80
C GLU A 58 -4.44 -15.71 -5.46
N ARG A 59 -3.18 -15.28 -5.57
CA ARG A 59 -2.09 -16.11 -6.12
C ARG A 59 -1.85 -17.37 -5.30
N ASP A 60 -1.96 -17.30 -3.98
CA ASP A 60 -1.81 -18.47 -3.12
C ASP A 60 -2.97 -19.46 -3.34
N LEU A 61 -4.21 -18.95 -3.38
CA LEU A 61 -5.42 -19.75 -3.56
C LEU A 61 -5.52 -20.39 -4.96
N LEU A 62 -5.18 -19.65 -6.02
CA LEU A 62 -5.19 -20.16 -7.39
C LEU A 62 -4.09 -21.20 -7.65
N GLN A 63 -3.04 -21.24 -6.82
CA GLN A 63 -1.92 -22.15 -6.97
C GLN A 63 -1.88 -23.24 -5.90
N VAL A 64 -3.01 -23.49 -5.22
CA VAL A 64 -3.14 -24.62 -4.29
C VAL A 64 -2.77 -25.91 -5.00
N ALA A 65 -1.93 -26.69 -4.35
CA ALA A 65 -1.54 -28.01 -4.80
C ALA A 65 -2.03 -29.04 -3.79
N ASP A 66 -2.63 -30.14 -4.26
CA ASP A 66 -3.08 -31.26 -3.42
C ASP A 66 -1.88 -32.09 -2.93
N ARG A 67 -1.10 -31.48 -2.04
CA ARG A 67 0.10 -32.06 -1.46
C ARG A 67 0.05 -31.92 0.07
N PRO A 68 -0.24 -33.02 0.79
CA PRO A 68 -0.09 -33.10 2.24
C PRO A 68 1.38 -32.90 2.63
N ILE A 69 1.60 -32.38 3.83
CA ILE A 69 2.95 -32.23 4.40
C ILE A 69 3.04 -32.95 5.73
N ARG A 70 4.27 -33.31 6.12
CA ARG A 70 4.54 -33.79 7.47
C ARG A 70 4.94 -32.60 8.34
N GLU A 71 4.27 -32.46 9.47
CA GLU A 71 4.54 -31.43 10.46
C GLU A 71 5.89 -31.68 11.15
N ALA A 72 6.63 -30.60 11.46
CA ALA A 72 8.03 -30.70 11.84
C ALA A 72 8.25 -31.18 13.29
N PHE A 73 7.31 -30.92 14.20
CA PHE A 73 7.47 -31.25 15.62
C PHE A 73 6.89 -32.62 15.98
N GLN A 74 5.64 -32.89 15.62
CA GLN A 74 4.94 -34.13 16.02
C GLN A 74 4.95 -35.19 14.92
N GLY A 75 5.38 -34.83 13.70
CA GLY A 75 5.44 -35.75 12.58
C GLY A 75 4.07 -36.14 12.03
N GLU A 76 2.99 -35.47 12.43
CA GLU A 76 1.65 -35.74 11.94
C GLU A 76 1.49 -35.29 10.48
N MET A 77 0.66 -36.02 9.74
CA MET A 77 0.31 -35.66 8.37
C MET A 77 -0.72 -34.54 8.40
N GLN A 78 -0.36 -33.39 7.83
CA GLN A 78 -1.26 -32.25 7.68
C GLN A 78 -1.83 -32.22 6.25
N PRO A 79 -3.14 -31.98 6.09
CA PRO A 79 -3.79 -31.95 4.78
C PRO A 79 -3.26 -30.79 3.93
N ALA A 80 -3.45 -30.89 2.61
CA ALA A 80 -2.99 -29.89 1.65
C ALA A 80 -3.60 -28.50 1.87
N LEU A 81 -4.82 -28.43 2.40
CA LEU A 81 -5.53 -27.22 2.78
C LEU A 81 -6.20 -27.47 4.15
N ARG A 82 -6.03 -26.54 5.09
CA ARG A 82 -6.77 -26.49 6.35
C ARG A 82 -7.08 -25.04 6.71
N GLY A 83 -8.16 -24.85 7.43
CA GLY A 83 -8.56 -23.54 7.90
C GLY A 83 -9.86 -23.61 8.68
N GLY A 84 -10.12 -22.55 9.43
CA GLY A 84 -11.29 -22.43 10.31
C GLY A 84 -11.13 -21.22 11.22
N VAL A 85 -12.25 -20.59 11.58
CA VAL A 85 -12.25 -19.36 12.39
C VAL A 85 -11.61 -19.59 13.77
N ASP A 86 -11.79 -20.79 14.32
CA ASP A 86 -11.26 -21.17 15.64
C ASP A 86 -9.84 -21.78 15.59
N GLN A 87 -9.21 -21.83 14.40
CA GLN A 87 -7.87 -22.38 14.26
C GLN A 87 -6.80 -21.31 14.50
N MET A 88 -5.68 -21.72 15.08
CA MET A 88 -4.50 -20.86 15.27
C MET A 88 -4.03 -20.22 13.95
N LEU A 89 -4.12 -20.97 12.85
CA LEU A 89 -3.88 -20.49 11.50
C LEU A 89 -5.22 -20.58 10.73
N PRO A 90 -5.93 -19.46 10.53
CA PRO A 90 -7.26 -19.45 9.91
C PRO A 90 -7.27 -20.00 8.49
N LEU A 91 -6.15 -19.88 7.77
CA LEU A 91 -5.96 -20.44 6.44
C LEU A 91 -4.52 -20.92 6.31
N GLU A 92 -4.35 -22.19 6.00
CA GLU A 92 -3.05 -22.81 5.69
C GLU A 92 -3.19 -23.74 4.50
N LEU A 93 -2.27 -23.62 3.54
CA LEU A 93 -2.32 -24.37 2.29
C LEU A 93 -0.93 -24.67 1.75
N THR A 94 -0.81 -25.78 1.02
CA THR A 94 0.32 -26.05 0.15
C THR A 94 0.04 -25.45 -1.21
N ARG A 95 0.95 -24.62 -1.72
CA ARG A 95 0.86 -24.03 -3.07
C ARG A 95 2.09 -24.32 -3.91
N GLY A 96 1.91 -24.33 -5.22
CA GLY A 96 2.99 -24.34 -6.19
C GLY A 96 3.51 -22.95 -6.56
N GLY A 97 4.28 -22.90 -7.65
CA GLY A 97 4.71 -21.64 -8.27
C GLY A 97 5.84 -20.91 -7.55
N TRP A 98 6.55 -21.54 -6.60
CA TRP A 98 7.81 -20.99 -6.13
C TRP A 98 8.80 -21.00 -7.30
N ARG A 99 9.22 -19.80 -7.74
CA ARG A 99 10.24 -19.64 -8.77
C ARG A 99 11.55 -20.36 -8.40
N ASN A 100 12.04 -21.17 -9.33
CA ASN A 100 13.34 -21.82 -9.25
C ASN A 100 14.19 -21.48 -10.47
N PRO A 101 14.57 -20.19 -10.65
CA PRO A 101 15.27 -19.73 -11.84
C PRO A 101 16.68 -20.34 -11.98
N ALA A 102 17.29 -20.73 -10.85
CA ALA A 102 18.59 -21.40 -10.83
C ALA A 102 18.53 -22.91 -11.16
N GLY A 103 17.33 -23.47 -11.38
CA GLY A 103 17.17 -24.89 -11.77
C GLY A 103 17.65 -25.90 -10.73
N LEU A 104 17.74 -25.51 -9.45
CA LEU A 104 18.21 -26.39 -8.39
C LEU A 104 17.26 -27.59 -8.22
N ARG A 105 17.77 -28.76 -7.81
CA ARG A 105 16.94 -29.94 -7.47
C ARG A 105 16.22 -29.73 -6.13
N ARG A 106 15.23 -28.83 -6.11
CA ARG A 106 14.38 -28.53 -4.96
C ARG A 106 12.91 -28.49 -5.40
N SER A 107 12.01 -28.69 -4.44
CA SER A 107 10.58 -28.52 -4.69
C SER A 107 10.23 -27.07 -5.00
N ASN A 108 9.27 -26.86 -5.92
CA ASN A 108 8.64 -25.56 -6.17
C ASN A 108 7.36 -25.37 -5.35
N LEU A 109 7.07 -26.32 -4.45
CA LEU A 109 5.96 -26.23 -3.51
C LEU A 109 6.40 -25.45 -2.28
N GLN A 110 5.46 -24.69 -1.72
CA GLN A 110 5.62 -23.91 -0.49
C GLN A 110 4.41 -24.16 0.40
N ARG A 111 4.63 -24.30 1.71
CA ARG A 111 3.53 -24.22 2.67
C ARG A 111 3.36 -22.76 3.06
N VAL A 112 2.13 -22.26 3.02
CA VAL A 112 1.81 -20.88 3.35
C VAL A 112 0.65 -20.82 4.31
N ALA A 113 0.67 -19.86 5.22
CA ALA A 113 -0.43 -19.59 6.12
C ALA A 113 -0.74 -18.11 6.19
N TRP A 114 -2.01 -17.81 6.37
CA TRP A 114 -2.54 -16.46 6.53
C TRP A 114 -3.20 -16.34 7.89
N GLN A 115 -2.80 -15.30 8.63
CA GLN A 115 -3.37 -14.99 9.94
C GLN A 115 -3.54 -13.48 10.11
N LEU A 116 -4.51 -13.10 10.94
CA LEU A 116 -4.67 -11.72 11.39
C LEU A 116 -4.12 -11.61 12.81
N SER A 117 -3.02 -10.88 12.98
CA SER A 117 -2.39 -10.67 14.29
C SER A 117 -2.10 -9.18 14.46
N GLU A 118 -2.44 -8.63 15.64
CA GLU A 118 -2.26 -7.19 15.95
C GLU A 118 -2.82 -6.26 14.87
N ASN A 119 -3.99 -6.59 14.32
CA ASN A 119 -4.64 -5.84 13.23
C ASN A 119 -3.81 -5.77 11.92
N LYS A 120 -2.84 -6.68 11.74
CA LYS A 120 -2.02 -6.85 10.53
C LYS A 120 -2.29 -8.21 9.93
N LEU A 121 -2.60 -8.22 8.63
CA LEU A 121 -2.68 -9.46 7.87
C LEU A 121 -1.24 -9.95 7.61
N GLN A 122 -0.91 -11.13 8.12
CA GLN A 122 0.40 -11.73 8.01
C GLN A 122 0.34 -12.96 7.11
N ARG A 123 1.34 -13.07 6.22
CA ARG A 123 1.57 -14.24 5.38
C ARG A 123 2.84 -14.95 5.82
N LEU A 124 2.67 -16.11 6.45
CA LEU A 124 3.75 -17.00 6.85
C LEU A 124 4.05 -17.99 5.73
N HIS A 125 5.30 -18.47 5.67
CA HIS A 125 5.68 -19.50 4.70
C HIS A 125 6.84 -20.35 5.20
N TRP A 126 6.84 -21.63 4.83
CA TRP A 126 7.89 -22.60 5.12
C TRP A 126 7.95 -23.72 4.06
#